data_AF-A0A9E1PBG7-F1
#
_entry.id   AF-A0A9E1PBG7-F1
#
_cell.length_a   1.000
_cell.length_b   1.000
_cell.length_c   1.000
_cell.angle_alpha   90.00
_cell.angle_beta   90.00
_cell.angle_gamma   90.00
#
_symmetry.space_group_name_H-M   'P 1'
#
loop_
_entity.id
_entity.type
_entity.pdbx_description
1 polymer ?
#
loop_
_entity_poly.entity_id
_entity_poly.type
_entity_poly.pdbx_seq_one_letter_code
_entity_poly.pdbx_strand_id
1 'polypeptide(L)'
;MNMRLSVLVMVISSLLIGCGGNEAGSATVSSPKTTGIPLPNNNSTVDPNVSALFQKTVSELRADMANPKLWVVHGSALFANGYYAESADALGRAIAINPEMPQATYLMATALWRANKQEEAI
;
A
#
# COMPACT_ATOMS: atom_id res chain seq x y z
N MET A 1 14.93 41.00 -5.97
CA MET A 1 14.15 39.73 -5.94
C MET A 1 13.87 39.35 -7.39
N ASN A 2 14.44 38.30 -7.98
CA ASN A 2 14.00 36.90 -7.82
C ASN A 2 15.14 35.90 -8.05
N MET A 3 16.33 36.20 -7.52
CA MET A 3 17.54 35.36 -7.67
C MET A 3 17.56 34.08 -6.79
N ARG A 4 16.41 33.72 -6.18
CA ARG A 4 16.23 32.51 -5.35
C ARG A 4 15.41 31.43 -6.06
N LEU A 5 14.76 31.74 -7.18
CA LEU A 5 13.86 30.80 -7.87
C LEU A 5 14.58 29.98 -8.96
N SER A 6 15.65 30.49 -9.56
CA SER A 6 16.45 29.73 -10.55
C SER A 6 17.43 28.73 -9.93
N VAL A 7 17.85 28.93 -8.66
CA VAL A 7 18.83 28.06 -7.99
C VAL A 7 18.21 26.74 -7.55
N LEU A 8 16.89 26.69 -7.30
CA LEU A 8 16.20 25.46 -6.85
C LEU A 8 15.99 24.45 -7.99
N VAL A 9 15.90 24.90 -9.24
CA VAL A 9 15.61 24.03 -10.40
C VAL A 9 16.88 23.35 -10.95
N MET A 10 18.07 23.90 -10.70
CA MET A 10 19.33 23.32 -11.19
C MET A 10 19.94 22.23 -10.28
N VAL A 11 19.48 22.06 -9.04
CA VAL A 11 20.06 21.08 -8.10
C VAL A 11 19.52 19.64 -8.33
N ILE A 12 18.50 19.46 -9.16
CA ILE A 12 17.87 18.14 -9.39
C ILE A 12 18.46 17.38 -10.60
N SER A 13 19.34 18.00 -11.41
CA SER A 13 19.78 17.40 -12.69
C SER A 13 21.22 16.90 -12.77
N SER A 14 21.90 16.62 -11.65
CA SER A 14 23.24 16.03 -11.74
C SER A 14 23.62 15.23 -10.49
N LEU A 15 23.97 13.95 -10.72
CA LEU A 15 24.42 12.85 -9.83
C LEU A 15 23.31 11.81 -9.60
N LEU A 16 23.34 10.58 -10.14
CA LEU A 16 24.44 9.72 -10.57
C LEU A 16 23.95 8.70 -11.62
N ILE A 17 24.74 8.56 -12.69
CA ILE A 17 24.81 7.35 -13.52
C ILE A 17 25.60 6.33 -12.71
N GLY A 18 24.95 5.23 -12.32
CA GLY A 18 25.56 4.03 -11.73
C GLY A 18 25.09 2.80 -12.51
N CYS A 19 26.05 2.05 -13.05
CA CYS A 19 25.87 0.95 -13.98
C CYS A 19 25.79 -0.41 -13.26
N GLY A 20 24.87 -1.28 -13.72
CA GLY A 20 25.05 -2.73 -13.85
C GLY A 20 25.15 -3.62 -12.61
N GLY A 21 24.22 -4.59 -12.47
CA GLY A 21 24.38 -5.70 -11.53
C GLY A 21 23.13 -6.57 -11.31
N ASN A 22 22.78 -7.38 -12.31
CA ASN A 22 22.21 -8.72 -12.26
C ASN A 22 21.48 -9.20 -10.97
N GLU A 23 20.16 -9.39 -11.02
CA GLU A 23 19.47 -10.40 -10.20
C GLU A 23 18.53 -11.24 -11.08
N ALA A 24 19.03 -12.42 -11.42
CA ALA A 24 18.23 -13.54 -11.87
C ALA A 24 17.50 -14.11 -10.65
N GLY A 25 16.18 -14.28 -10.74
CA GLY A 25 15.44 -14.95 -9.68
C GLY A 25 13.98 -14.57 -9.64
N SER A 26 13.26 -14.99 -10.67
CA SER A 26 11.80 -15.07 -10.70
C SER A 26 11.23 -15.62 -9.39
N ALA A 27 10.73 -14.73 -8.54
CA ALA A 27 9.67 -15.04 -7.60
C ALA A 27 8.36 -14.39 -8.10
N THR A 28 7.93 -14.78 -9.31
CA THR A 28 6.53 -14.58 -9.70
C THR A 28 5.66 -15.54 -8.89
N VAL A 29 5.44 -15.25 -7.61
CA VAL A 29 4.22 -15.69 -6.94
C VAL A 29 3.18 -14.62 -7.21
N SER A 30 2.77 -14.55 -8.48
CA SER A 30 1.57 -13.86 -8.92
C SER A 30 0.36 -14.65 -8.42
N SER A 31 0.04 -14.50 -7.13
CA SER A 31 -1.26 -14.90 -6.58
C SER A 31 -2.35 -13.99 -7.15
N PRO A 32 -3.58 -14.49 -7.35
CA PRO A 32 -4.49 -13.99 -8.37
C PRO A 32 -4.92 -12.55 -8.06
N LYS A 33 -4.59 -11.66 -8.99
CA LYS A 33 -5.01 -10.26 -9.08
C LYS A 33 -6.54 -10.20 -9.15
N THR A 34 -7.21 -10.38 -8.03
CA THR A 34 -8.66 -10.47 -7.98
C THR A 34 -9.21 -9.05 -7.81
N THR A 35 -9.53 -8.42 -8.93
CA THR A 35 -10.43 -7.24 -9.00
C THR A 35 -10.04 -6.04 -8.13
N GLY A 36 -8.82 -5.52 -8.25
CA GLY A 36 -8.43 -4.16 -7.83
C GLY A 36 -8.58 -3.78 -6.34
N ILE A 37 -9.14 -4.62 -5.47
CA ILE A 37 -9.26 -4.42 -4.03
C ILE A 37 -8.22 -5.34 -3.37
N PRO A 38 -7.28 -4.83 -2.56
CA PRO A 38 -6.25 -5.63 -1.91
C PRO A 38 -6.85 -6.71 -1.00
N LEU A 39 -6.39 -7.95 -1.11
CA LEU A 39 -6.84 -9.05 -0.26
C LEU A 39 -5.68 -10.02 0.00
N PRO A 40 -5.64 -10.66 1.18
CA PRO A 40 -4.63 -11.66 1.49
C PRO A 40 -4.69 -12.85 0.55
N ASN A 41 -3.53 -13.43 0.27
CA ASN A 41 -3.44 -14.67 -0.51
C ASN A 41 -4.07 -15.86 0.26
N ASN A 42 -4.80 -16.71 -0.47
CA ASN A 42 -5.53 -17.87 0.05
C ASN A 42 -4.65 -19.06 0.49
N ASN A 43 -3.33 -18.87 0.55
CA ASN A 43 -2.33 -19.85 1.01
C ASN A 43 -2.26 -19.88 2.54
N SER A 44 -2.45 -18.73 3.19
CA SER A 44 -2.52 -18.64 4.64
C SER A 44 -3.95 -19.01 5.06
N THR A 45 -4.13 -19.94 5.99
CA THR A 45 -5.45 -20.25 6.57
C THR A 45 -5.96 -19.04 7.34
N VAL A 46 -6.58 -18.08 6.65
CA VAL A 46 -7.20 -16.91 7.25
C VAL A 46 -8.25 -17.41 8.22
N ASP A 47 -8.19 -16.94 9.47
CA ASP A 47 -9.23 -17.23 10.47
C ASP A 47 -10.61 -16.92 9.86
N PRO A 48 -11.62 -17.80 10.00
CA PRO A 48 -12.93 -17.60 9.40
C PRO A 48 -13.56 -16.23 9.74
N ASN A 49 -13.38 -15.73 10.95
CA ASN A 49 -13.92 -14.43 11.36
C ASN A 49 -13.19 -13.28 10.65
N VAL A 50 -11.89 -13.40 10.46
CA VAL A 50 -11.08 -12.43 9.72
C VAL A 50 -11.45 -12.44 8.24
N SER A 51 -11.70 -13.63 7.66
CA SER A 51 -12.17 -13.75 6.28
C SER A 51 -13.54 -13.08 6.08
N ALA A 52 -14.47 -13.27 7.02
CA ALA A 52 -15.79 -12.63 6.99
C ALA A 52 -15.70 -11.11 7.13
N LEU A 53 -14.78 -10.61 7.97
CA LEU A 53 -14.49 -9.18 8.08
C LEU A 53 -14.02 -8.59 6.75
N PHE A 54 -13.11 -9.26 6.04
CA PHE A 54 -12.65 -8.78 4.73
C PHE A 54 -13.77 -8.82 3.70
N GLN A 55 -14.57 -9.88 3.65
CA GLN A 55 -15.73 -9.93 2.76
C GLN A 55 -16.71 -8.79 3.03
N LYS A 56 -16.98 -8.47 4.31
CA LYS A 56 -17.83 -7.35 4.70
C LYS A 56 -17.27 -6.03 4.17
N THR A 57 -16.01 -5.72 4.47
CA THR A 57 -15.39 -4.45 4.04
C THR A 57 -15.29 -4.34 2.52
N VAL A 58 -15.04 -5.45 1.80
CA VAL A 58 -15.08 -5.50 0.32
C VAL A 58 -16.48 -5.20 -0.21
N SER A 59 -17.52 -5.78 0.42
CA SER A 59 -18.91 -5.52 0.02
C SER A 59 -19.28 -4.06 0.20
N GLU A 60 -18.90 -3.44 1.33
CA GLU A 60 -19.11 -2.02 1.60
C GLU A 60 -18.38 -1.16 0.55
N LEU A 61 -17.12 -1.49 0.26
CA LEU A 61 -16.30 -0.76 -0.70
C LEU A 61 -16.86 -0.86 -2.13
N ARG A 62 -17.44 -2.00 -2.52
CA ARG A 62 -18.10 -2.16 -3.82
C ARG A 62 -19.36 -1.30 -3.97
N ALA A 63 -20.01 -0.94 -2.86
CA ALA A 63 -21.16 -0.03 -2.90
C ALA A 63 -20.74 1.40 -3.28
N ASP A 64 -19.53 1.82 -2.88
CA ASP A 64 -18.98 3.14 -3.24
C ASP A 64 -17.43 3.12 -3.26
N MET A 65 -16.86 2.80 -4.43
CA MET A 65 -15.41 2.75 -4.60
C MET A 65 -14.74 4.13 -4.63
N ALA A 66 -15.51 5.20 -4.74
CA ALA A 66 -15.02 6.58 -4.75
C ALA A 66 -14.98 7.18 -3.33
N ASN A 67 -15.47 6.47 -2.31
CA ASN A 67 -15.41 6.91 -0.93
C ASN A 67 -14.07 6.53 -0.27
N PRO A 68 -13.18 7.50 0.01
CA PRO A 68 -11.86 7.21 0.57
C PRO A 68 -11.94 6.63 1.99
N LYS A 69 -13.04 6.89 2.73
CA LYS A 69 -13.22 6.33 4.09
C LYS A 69 -13.41 4.82 4.06
N LEU A 70 -14.05 4.27 3.02
CA LEU A 70 -14.24 2.83 2.89
C LEU A 70 -12.90 2.12 2.60
N TRP A 71 -12.04 2.74 1.79
CA TRP A 71 -10.66 2.29 1.60
C TRP A 71 -9.85 2.31 2.91
N VAL A 72 -10.03 3.34 3.74
CA VAL A 72 -9.40 3.40 5.07
C VAL A 72 -9.90 2.30 6.00
N VAL A 73 -11.21 2.04 6.04
CA VAL A 73 -11.80 0.98 6.87
C VAL A 73 -11.24 -0.38 6.45
N HIS A 74 -11.22 -0.65 5.15
CA HIS A 74 -10.66 -1.89 4.61
C HIS A 74 -9.17 -2.04 4.90
N GLY A 75 -8.37 -0.99 4.66
CA GLY A 75 -6.94 -0.97 5.00
C GLY A 75 -6.68 -1.16 6.50
N SER A 76 -7.48 -0.54 7.36
CA SER A 76 -7.36 -0.70 8.82
C SER A 76 -7.66 -2.13 9.26
N ALA A 77 -8.65 -2.78 8.64
CA ALA A 77 -8.95 -4.19 8.90
C ALA A 77 -7.78 -5.10 8.50
N LEU A 78 -7.16 -4.85 7.35
CA LEU A 78 -5.97 -5.57 6.90
C LEU A 78 -4.79 -5.36 7.87
N PHE A 79 -4.53 -4.12 8.25
CA PHE A 79 -3.48 -3.75 9.21
C PHE A 79 -3.64 -4.47 10.55
N ALA A 80 -4.86 -4.45 11.11
CA ALA A 80 -5.16 -5.06 12.41
C ALA A 80 -4.93 -6.57 12.43
N ASN A 81 -4.98 -7.21 11.25
CA ASN A 81 -4.79 -8.65 11.08
C ASN A 81 -3.42 -9.02 10.49
N GLY A 82 -2.49 -8.06 10.42
CA GLY A 82 -1.10 -8.31 10.04
C GLY A 82 -0.82 -8.34 8.54
N TYR A 83 -1.82 -8.04 7.70
CA TYR A 83 -1.68 -7.96 6.24
C TYR A 83 -1.21 -6.56 5.85
N TYR A 84 0.05 -6.28 6.18
CA TYR A 84 0.59 -4.93 6.10
C TYR A 84 0.81 -4.45 4.67
N ALA A 85 1.20 -5.33 3.75
CA ALA A 85 1.36 -4.98 2.34
C ALA A 85 0.02 -4.59 1.70
N GLU A 86 -1.00 -5.43 1.87
CA GLU A 86 -2.36 -5.18 1.36
C GLU A 86 -2.99 -3.96 2.04
N SER A 87 -2.71 -3.75 3.33
CA SER A 87 -3.11 -2.54 4.05
C SER A 87 -2.52 -1.29 3.41
N ALA A 88 -1.22 -1.29 3.07
CA ALA A 88 -0.57 -0.14 2.47
C ALA A 88 -1.20 0.19 1.10
N ASP A 89 -1.48 -0.82 0.28
CA ASP A 89 -2.16 -0.66 -1.00
C ASP A 89 -3.55 -0.04 -0.85
N ALA A 90 -4.35 -0.50 0.12
CA ALA A 90 -5.69 0.01 0.37
C ALA A 90 -5.64 1.48 0.86
N LEU A 91 -4.68 1.82 1.72
CA LEU A 91 -4.51 3.18 2.22
C LEU A 91 -3.97 4.12 1.14
N GLY A 92 -3.12 3.63 0.24
CA GLY A 92 -2.69 4.37 -0.94
C GLY A 92 -3.86 4.74 -1.85
N ARG A 93 -4.84 3.83 -2.00
CA ARG A 93 -6.10 4.13 -2.72
C ARG A 93 -6.93 5.21 -2.05
N ALA A 94 -7.02 5.21 -0.71
CA ALA A 94 -7.70 6.27 0.02
C ALA A 94 -7.05 7.65 -0.21
N ILE A 95 -5.71 7.71 -0.12
CA ILE A 95 -4.92 8.93 -0.30
C ILE A 95 -5.02 9.45 -1.75
N ALA A 96 -5.05 8.54 -2.73
CA ALA A 96 -5.21 8.92 -4.14
C ALA A 96 -6.57 9.58 -4.43
N ILE A 97 -7.63 9.19 -3.70
CA ILE A 97 -8.96 9.79 -3.81
C ILE A 97 -9.04 11.10 -3.00
N ASN A 98 -8.54 11.10 -1.76
CA ASN A 98 -8.48 12.27 -0.91
C ASN A 98 -7.11 12.38 -0.22
N PRO A 99 -6.24 13.29 -0.69
CA PRO A 99 -4.92 13.51 -0.10
C PRO A 99 -4.96 14.09 1.33
N GLU A 100 -6.06 14.74 1.73
CA GLU A 100 -6.20 15.39 3.04
C GLU A 100 -6.64 14.41 4.15
N MET A 101 -5.98 13.25 4.19
CA MET A 101 -6.23 12.20 5.17
C MET A 101 -4.94 11.86 5.92
N PRO A 102 -4.55 12.66 6.93
CA PRO A 102 -3.31 12.44 7.67
C PRO A 102 -3.31 11.09 8.40
N GLN A 103 -4.48 10.61 8.83
CA GLN A 103 -4.64 9.28 9.41
C GLN A 103 -4.33 8.16 8.42
N ALA A 104 -4.75 8.29 7.16
CA ALA A 104 -4.45 7.29 6.12
C ALA A 104 -2.96 7.27 5.81
N THR A 105 -2.33 8.45 5.73
CA THR A 105 -0.88 8.60 5.49
C THR A 105 -0.06 7.97 6.62
N TYR A 106 -0.42 8.28 7.88
CA TYR A 106 0.25 7.71 9.05
C TYR A 106 0.12 6.18 9.09
N LEU A 107 -1.08 5.66 8.86
CA LEU A 107 -1.32 4.23 8.88
C LEU A 107 -0.62 3.51 7.72
N MET A 108 -0.57 4.12 6.53
CA MET A 108 0.15 3.59 5.37
C MET A 108 1.65 3.49 5.63
N ALA A 109 2.24 4.55 6.17
CA ALA A 109 3.67 4.54 6.53
C ALA A 109 3.98 3.46 7.58
N THR A 110 3.10 3.30 8.57
CA THR A 110 3.24 2.25 9.60
C THR A 110 3.11 0.86 8.98
N ALA A 111 2.17 0.67 8.05
CA ALA A 111 1.99 -0.59 7.35
C ALA A 111 3.24 -0.96 6.53
N LEU A 112 3.77 -0.02 5.74
CA LEU A 112 4.99 -0.24 4.96
C LEU A 112 6.20 -0.62 5.84
N TRP A 113 6.38 0.08 6.96
CA TRP A 113 7.44 -0.25 7.91
C TRP A 113 7.30 -1.67 8.48
N ARG A 114 6.07 -2.09 8.81
CA ARG A 114 5.82 -3.44 9.33
C ARG A 114 5.96 -4.53 8.26
N ALA A 115 5.57 -4.26 7.01
CA ALA A 115 5.74 -5.17 5.89
C ALA A 115 7.24 -5.46 5.66
N ASN A 116 8.07 -4.42 5.58
CA ASN A 116 9.52 -4.58 5.43
C ASN A 116 10.13 -5.41 6.58
N LYS A 117 9.67 -5.21 7.82
CA LYS A 117 10.14 -6.01 8.97
C LYS A 117 9.72 -7.48 8.93
N GLN A 118 8.58 -7.80 8.32
CA GLN A 118 8.17 -9.18 8.11
C GLN A 118 9.03 -9.84 7.04
N GLU A 119 9.37 -9.12 5.97
CA GLU A 119 10.25 -9.61 4.91
C GLU A 119 11.65 -9.92 5.43
N GLU A 120 12.23 -9.07 6.29
CA GLU A 120 13.54 -9.30 6.92
C GLU A 120 13.59 -10.51 7.86
N ALA A 121 12.44 -10.98 8.35
CA ALA A 121 12.37 -12.06 9.34
C ALA A 121 12.33 -13.47 8.72
N ILE A 122 12.16 -13.57 7.40
CA ILE A 122 12.02 -14.84 6.64
C ILE A 122 13.38 -15.22 6.03
#